data_AF-A0A4P6EXZ0-F1
#
_entry.id   AF-A0A4P6EXZ0-F1
#
_cell.length_a   1.000
_cell.length_b   1.000
_cell.length_c   1.000
_cell.angle_alpha   90.00
_cell.angle_beta   90.00
_cell.angle_gamma   90.00
#
_symmetry.space_group_name_H-M   'P 1'
#
loop_
_entity.id
_entity.type
_entity.pdbx_description
1 polymer ?
#
loop_
_entity_poly.entity_id
_entity_poly.type
_entity_poly.pdbx_seq_one_letter_code
_entity_poly.pdbx_strand_id
1 'polypeptide(L)' 'MGLFSKWTALRTEGGSRAELIDRLEAALKAQGLKVKITDEGNNLKRLHVLQKQEQQARELLEQFDKEH' A
#
# COMPACT_ATOMS: atom_id res chain seq x y z
N MET A 1 11.18 25.32 1.92
CA MET A 1 9.96 24.53 2.20
C MET A 1 10.33 23.06 2.24
N GLY A 2 10.21 22.42 3.41
CA GLY A 2 10.68 21.05 3.60
C GLY A 2 9.91 20.07 2.74
N LEU A 3 10.61 19.39 1.82
CA LEU A 3 10.11 18.25 1.05
C LEU A 3 10.02 17.02 1.97
N PHE A 4 9.18 17.10 2.99
CA PHE A 4 8.90 15.96 3.83
C PHE A 4 8.12 14.95 2.98
N SER A 5 8.78 13.84 2.64
CA SER A 5 8.12 12.71 2.01
C SER A 5 7.10 12.14 2.99
N LYS A 6 5.88 12.67 2.94
CA LYS A 6 4.75 12.22 3.74
C LYS A 6 4.34 10.84 3.26
N TRP A 7 4.34 9.89 4.18
CA TRP A 7 3.77 8.58 3.96
C TRP A 7 2.29 8.65 4.27
N THR A 8 1.47 8.11 3.38
CA THR A 8 0.01 8.03 3.51
C THR A 8 -0.38 6.56 3.59
N ALA A 9 -1.35 6.24 4.43
CA ALA A 9 -1.85 4.87 4.56
C ALA A 9 -2.83 4.60 3.42
N LEU A 10 -2.48 3.69 2.51
CA LEU A 10 -3.33 3.34 1.38
C LEU A 10 -4.38 2.30 1.79
N ARG A 11 -3.95 1.26 2.51
CA ARG A 11 -4.81 0.14 2.94
C ARG A 11 -4.33 -0.41 4.27
N THR A 12 -5.28 -0.77 5.14
CA THR A 12 -4.99 -1.49 6.39
C THR A 12 -5.82 -2.76 6.39
N GLU A 13 -5.18 -3.93 6.37
CA GLU A 13 -5.88 -5.21 6.40
C GLU A 13 -5.24 -6.10 7.47
N GLY A 14 -6.04 -6.99 8.07
CA GLY A 14 -5.54 -7.92 9.07
C GLY A 14 -5.96 -9.37 8.84
N GLY A 15 -5.30 -10.27 9.58
CA GLY A 15 -5.61 -11.70 9.60
C GLY A 15 -5.41 -12.37 8.24
N SER A 16 -6.42 -13.10 7.75
CA SER A 16 -6.38 -13.80 6.45
C SER A 16 -6.24 -12.88 5.24
N ARG A 17 -6.39 -11.57 5.39
CA ARG A 17 -6.21 -10.58 4.32
C ARG A 17 -4.83 -9.92 4.35
N ALA A 18 -3.97 -10.31 5.28
CA ALA A 18 -2.58 -9.87 5.33
C ALA A 18 -1.78 -10.30 4.07
N GLU A 19 -2.16 -11.41 3.43
CA GLU A 19 -1.57 -11.83 2.14
C GLU A 19 -1.94 -10.89 0.99
N LEU A 20 -3.12 -10.25 1.03
CA LEU A 20 -3.53 -9.28 0.01
C LEU A 20 -2.63 -8.05 0.06
N ILE A 21 -2.22 -7.63 1.26
CA ILE A 21 -1.27 -6.53 1.44
C ILE A 21 0.09 -6.85 0.82
N ASP A 22 0.56 -8.09 0.96
CA ASP A 22 1.83 -8.54 0.38
C ASP A 22 1.78 -8.56 -1.16
N ARG A 23 0.69 -9.09 -1.74
CA ARG A 23 0.46 -9.04 -3.19
C ARG A 23 0.36 -7.61 -3.71
N LEU A 24 -0.35 -6.75 -2.99
CA LEU A 24 -0.52 -5.34 -3.37
C LEU A 24 0.80 -4.59 -3.27
N GLU A 25 1.63 -4.89 -2.26
CA GLU A 25 3.00 -4.39 -2.15
C GLU A 25 3.83 -4.79 -3.37
N ALA A 26 3.80 -6.07 -3.76
CA ALA A 26 4.51 -6.57 -4.92
C ALA A 26 4.05 -5.88 -6.23
N ALA A 27 2.75 -5.70 -6.42
CA ALA A 27 2.19 -5.00 -7.58
C ALA A 27 2.64 -3.52 -7.63
N LEU A 28 2.60 -2.83 -6.50
CA LEU A 28 3.05 -1.45 -6.40
C LEU A 28 4.57 -1.34 -6.64
N LYS A 29 5.37 -2.26 -6.10
CA LYS A 29 6.82 -2.32 -6.36
C LYS A 29 7.14 -2.62 -7.82
N ALA A 30 6.38 -3.50 -8.47
CA ALA A 30 6.54 -3.82 -9.89
C ALA A 30 6.33 -2.58 -10.78
N GLN A 31 5.47 -1.66 -10.36
CA GLN A 31 5.24 -0.37 -11.02
C GLN A 31 6.24 0.73 -10.60
N GLY A 32 7.24 0.39 -9.78
CA GLY A 32 8.28 1.32 -9.31
C GLY A 32 7.85 2.22 -8.14
N LEU A 33 6.72 1.94 -7.50
CA LEU A 33 6.20 2.76 -6.40
C LEU A 33 6.89 2.41 -5.09
N LYS A 34 7.28 3.44 -4.33
CA LYS A 34 7.78 3.26 -2.96
C LYS A 34 6.64 2.97 -1.98
N VAL A 35 6.69 1.79 -1.37
CA VAL A 35 5.72 1.29 -0.41
C VAL A 35 6.40 0.82 0.87
N LYS A 36 5.67 0.87 1.98
CA LYS A 36 6.13 0.46 3.31
C LYS A 36 4.99 -0.23 4.04
N ILE A 37 5.17 -1.51 4.39
CA ILE A 37 4.24 -2.22 5.28
C ILE A 37 4.66 -1.98 6.73
N THR A 38 3.67 -1.80 7.59
CA THR A 38 3.84 -1.67 9.05
C THR A 38 2.89 -2.64 9.69
N ASP A 39 3.41 -3.51 10.55
CA ASP A 39 2.62 -4.42 11.35
C ASP A 39 2.38 -3.76 12.72
N GLU A 40 1.12 -3.49 13.08
CA GLU A 40 0.78 -2.87 14.39
C GLU A 40 0.49 -3.93 15.47
N GLY A 41 0.85 -5.20 15.26
CA GLY A 41 0.47 -6.29 16.14
C GLY A 41 -1.00 -6.68 15.98
N ASN A 42 -1.36 -7.85 16.51
CA ASN A 42 -2.70 -8.45 16.34
C ASN A 42 -3.06 -8.74 14.87
N ASN A 43 -2.06 -9.16 14.08
CA ASN A 43 -2.22 -9.56 12.68
C ASN A 43 -2.66 -8.42 11.73
N LEU A 44 -2.51 -7.16 12.12
CA LEU A 44 -2.87 -5.98 11.32
C LEU A 44 -1.68 -5.44 10.55
N LYS A 45 -1.75 -5.49 9.22
CA LYS A 45 -0.77 -4.90 8.31
C LYS A 45 -1.31 -3.64 7.66
N ARG A 46 -0.58 -2.54 7.80
CA ARG A 46 -0.88 -1.25 7.18
C ARG A 46 0.14 -0.97 6.07
N LEU A 47 -0.37 -0.87 4.84
CA LEU A 47 0.41 -0.50 3.67
C LEU A 47 0.41 1.02 3.52
N HIS A 48 1.61 1.59 3.62
CA HIS A 48 1.85 3.00 3.39
C HIS A 48 2.52 3.21 2.03
N VAL A 49 2.14 4.28 1.36
CA VAL A 49 2.78 4.74 0.13
C VAL A 49 3.23 6.18 0.31
N LEU A 50 4.10 6.69 -0.56
CA LEU A 50 4.36 8.14 -0.55
C LEU A 50 3.13 8.89 -1.01
N GLN A 51 2.80 10.00 -0.36
CA GLN A 51 1.66 10.85 -0.70
C GLN A 51 1.69 11.28 -2.18
N LYS A 52 2.88 11.57 -2.74
CA LYS A 52 3.06 11.90 -4.16
C LYS A 52 2.67 10.77 -5.14
N GLN A 53 2.58 9.54 -4.65
CA GLN A 53 2.25 8.33 -5.38
C GLN A 53 0.90 7.77 -4.95
N GLU A 54 0.18 8.45 -4.05
CA GLU A 54 -1.11 7.98 -3.52
C GLU A 54 -2.10 7.76 -4.66
N GLN A 55 -2.21 8.73 -5.56
CA GLN A 55 -3.11 8.69 -6.71
C GLN A 55 -2.87 7.43 -7.55
N GLN A 56 -1.62 7.22 -7.98
CA GLN A 56 -1.23 6.05 -8.79
C GLN A 56 -1.42 4.74 -8.04
N ALA A 57 -1.09 4.71 -6.75
CA ALA A 57 -1.26 3.51 -5.94
C ALA A 57 -2.74 3.16 -5.76
N ARG A 58 -3.62 4.16 -5.68
CA ARG A 58 -5.07 3.99 -5.59
C ARG A 58 -5.64 3.47 -6.92
N GLU A 59 -5.22 4.04 -8.03
CA GLU A 59 -5.59 3.56 -9.37
C GLU A 59 -5.16 2.10 -9.61
N LEU A 60 -3.96 1.73 -9.16
CA LEU A 60 -3.48 0.35 -9.24
C LEU A 60 -4.24 -0.59 -8.32
N LEU A 61 -4.58 -0.12 -7.12
CA LEU A 61 -5.42 -0.89 -6.20
C LEU A 61 -6.81 -1.12 -6.81
N GLU A 62 -7.41 -0.11 -7.43
CA GLU A 62 -8.70 -0.24 -8.12
C GLU A 62 -8.60 -1.18 -9.33
N GLN A 63 -7.53 -1.12 -10.13
CA GLN A 63 -7.31 -2.10 -11.20
C GLN A 63 -7.14 -3.52 -10.65
N PHE A 64 -6.39 -3.67 -9.57
CA PHE A 64 -6.15 -4.97 -8.94
C PHE A 64 -7.44 -5.56 -8.34
N ASP A 65 -8.29 -4.73 -7.72
CA ASP A 65 -9.58 -5.14 -7.15
C ASP A 65 -10.61 -5.47 -8.23
N LYS A 66 -10.51 -4.87 -9.42
CA LYS A 66 -11.43 -5.10 -10.53
C LYS A 66 -11.11 -6.38 -11.33
N GLU A 67 -9.85 -6.81 -11.32
CA GLU A 67 -9.39 -8.05 -11.97
C GLU A 67 -9.55 -9.30 -11.06
N HIS A 68 -9.95 -9.13 -9.80
CA HIS A 68 -10.05 -10.19 -8.79
C HIS A 68 -11.47 -10.36 -8.23
#